data_AF-A0A4R5KDU9-F1
#
_entry.id   AF-A0A4R5KDU9-F1
#
_cell.length_a   1.000
_cell.length_b   1.000
_cell.length_c   1.000
_cell.angle_alpha   90.00
_cell.angle_beta   90.00
_cell.angle_gamma   90.00
#
_symmetry.space_group_name_H-M   'P 1'
#
loop_
_entity.id
_entity.type
_entity.pdbx_description
1 polymer ?
#
loop_
_entity_poly.entity_id
_entity_poly.type
_entity_poly.pdbx_seq_one_letter_code
_entity_poly.pdbx_strand_id
1 'polypeptide(L)'
;MKAIRKITVRTVLPEAISPLAQLAKNLRWSWHLPTRELFASLNPDAWEESNHNPLAFLGCISAQDLQDLAADAAVVERVQGAAADLDRYLSEPRWYQGLGGDVPSCIAYFSPEFGITEVLPQYSGGLGILAGDHLKAASDLGVPLIGVGLLYQAGYFKQSLSRDAWQQETYPVL
;
A
#
# COMPACT_ATOMS: atom_id res chain seq x y z
N MET A 1 -0.78 -2.18 -28.53
CA MET A 1 0.33 -3.14 -28.70
C MET A 1 0.61 -3.76 -27.32
N LYS A 2 0.26 -5.04 -27.06
CA LYS A 2 0.55 -5.69 -25.77
C LYS A 2 2.05 -5.94 -25.69
N ALA A 3 2.71 -5.47 -24.64
CA ALA A 3 4.14 -5.71 -24.44
C ALA A 3 4.40 -7.23 -24.40
N ILE A 4 5.29 -7.71 -25.27
CA ILE A 4 5.56 -9.13 -25.49
C ILE A 4 6.25 -9.76 -24.26
N ARG A 5 6.89 -8.94 -23.41
CA ARG A 5 7.47 -9.29 -22.10
C ARG A 5 7.54 -8.04 -21.21
N LYS A 6 7.11 -8.15 -19.96
CA LYS A 6 7.34 -7.16 -18.90
C LYS A 6 8.47 -7.70 -18.03
N ILE A 7 9.62 -7.03 -18.02
CA ILE A 7 10.74 -7.36 -17.12
C ILE A 7 10.58 -6.48 -15.89
N THR A 8 10.28 -7.09 -14.74
CA THR A 8 10.29 -6.37 -13.46
C THR A 8 11.70 -6.43 -12.89
N VAL A 9 12.46 -5.36 -13.05
CA VAL A 9 13.75 -5.20 -12.37
C VAL A 9 13.45 -4.91 -10.91
N ARG A 10 13.86 -5.81 -10.01
CA ARG A 10 13.80 -5.55 -8.57
C ARG A 10 15.04 -4.75 -8.19
N THR A 11 14.84 -3.55 -7.67
CA THR A 11 15.92 -2.78 -7.04
C THR A 11 16.44 -3.56 -5.83
N VAL A 12 17.75 -3.78 -5.80
CA VAL A 12 18.42 -4.33 -4.62
C VAL A 12 18.65 -3.17 -3.68
N LEU A 13 17.89 -3.14 -2.58
CA LEU A 13 18.05 -2.12 -1.56
C LEU A 13 19.36 -2.35 -0.78
N PRO A 14 20.14 -1.30 -0.50
CA PRO A 14 21.22 -1.38 0.49
C PRO A 14 20.69 -1.90 1.83
N GLU A 15 21.50 -2.68 2.54
CA GLU A 15 21.08 -3.37 3.77
C GLU A 15 20.50 -2.41 4.82
N ALA A 16 21.13 -1.26 5.00
CA ALA A 16 20.73 -0.23 5.97
C ALA A 16 19.28 0.28 5.77
N ILE A 17 18.80 0.31 4.52
CA ILE A 17 17.44 0.76 4.14
C ILE A 17 16.58 -0.36 3.54
N SER A 18 17.02 -1.62 3.65
CA SER A 18 16.26 -2.78 3.21
C SER A 18 14.84 -2.89 3.81
N PRO A 19 14.53 -2.36 5.01
CA PRO A 19 13.16 -2.38 5.53
C PRO A 19 12.15 -1.57 4.70
N LEU A 20 12.59 -0.66 3.81
CA LEU A 20 11.69 0.02 2.87
C LEU A 20 10.88 -0.97 2.03
N ALA A 21 11.44 -2.14 1.69
CA ALA A 21 10.72 -3.17 0.96
C ALA A 21 9.55 -3.76 1.76
N GLN A 22 9.69 -3.91 3.08
CA GLN A 22 8.62 -4.37 3.96
C GLN A 22 7.53 -3.31 4.08
N LEU A 23 7.93 -2.05 4.35
CA LEU A 23 7.02 -0.92 4.45
C LEU A 23 6.21 -0.72 3.16
N ALA A 24 6.84 -0.87 1.99
CA ALA A 24 6.17 -0.70 0.71
C ALA A 24 5.14 -1.81 0.40
N LYS A 25 5.39 -3.05 0.85
CA LYS A 25 4.52 -4.21 0.60
C LYS A 25 3.32 -4.30 1.52
N ASN A 26 3.38 -3.68 2.70
CA ASN A 26 2.29 -3.72 3.67
C ASN A 26 1.32 -2.55 3.44
N LEU A 27 0.07 -2.83 3.09
CA LEU A 27 -0.91 -1.80 2.74
C LEU A 27 -1.23 -0.81 3.86
N ARG A 28 -0.80 -1.03 5.11
CA ARG A 28 -0.93 -0.06 6.22
C ARG A 28 -0.46 1.34 5.83
N TRP A 29 0.53 1.46 4.94
CA TRP A 29 0.95 2.78 4.44
C TRP A 29 -0.21 3.60 3.86
N SER A 30 -1.28 3.00 3.32
CA SER A 30 -2.36 3.78 2.69
C SER A 30 -3.23 4.56 3.70
N TRP A 31 -3.24 4.16 4.98
CA TRP A 31 -3.90 4.90 6.06
C TRP A 31 -2.96 5.32 7.20
N HIS A 32 -1.66 5.03 7.09
CA HIS A 32 -0.65 5.43 8.06
C HIS A 32 0.21 6.60 7.56
N LEU A 33 -0.17 7.82 7.97
CA LEU A 33 0.46 9.07 7.53
C LEU A 33 1.99 9.09 7.72
N PRO A 34 2.57 8.69 8.87
CA PRO A 34 4.02 8.74 9.05
C PRO A 34 4.81 7.88 8.05
N THR A 35 4.25 6.74 7.62
CA THR A 35 4.89 5.91 6.58
C THR A 35 4.83 6.58 5.22
N ARG A 36 3.72 7.27 4.89
CA ARG A 36 3.61 8.03 3.63
C ARG A 36 4.58 9.20 3.60
N GLU A 37 4.67 9.94 4.69
CA GLU A 37 5.59 11.07 4.83
C GLU A 37 7.06 10.64 4.79
N LEU A 38 7.38 9.45 5.31
CA LEU A 38 8.70 8.85 5.13
C LEU A 38 9.03 8.74 3.63
N PHE A 39 8.21 8.01 2.85
CA PHE A 39 8.45 7.85 1.41
C PHE A 39 8.51 9.19 0.67
N ALA A 40 7.57 10.10 0.93
CA ALA A 40 7.54 11.43 0.32
C ALA A 40 8.81 12.24 0.59
N SER A 41 9.39 12.12 1.79
CA SER A 41 10.60 12.86 2.17
C SER A 41 11.91 12.30 1.61
N LEU A 42 11.94 11.02 1.20
CA LEU A 42 13.15 10.39 0.67
C LEU A 42 13.50 10.93 -0.72
N ASN A 43 12.50 11.11 -1.56
CA ASN A 43 12.65 11.72 -2.89
C ASN A 43 11.28 12.24 -3.35
N PRO A 44 10.98 13.54 -3.19
CA PRO A 44 9.66 14.10 -3.52
C PRO A 44 9.27 13.92 -5.00
N ASP A 45 10.23 14.07 -5.91
CA ASP A 45 9.98 13.96 -7.34
C ASP A 45 9.61 12.52 -7.72
N ALA A 46 10.39 11.53 -7.26
CA ALA A 46 10.09 10.12 -7.49
C ALA A 46 8.77 9.70 -6.81
N TRP A 47 8.41 10.32 -5.68
CA TRP A 47 7.15 10.07 -4.99
C TRP A 47 5.94 10.52 -5.83
N GLU A 48 5.99 11.71 -6.41
CA GLU A 48 4.97 12.21 -7.34
C GLU A 48 4.92 11.37 -8.64
N GLU A 49 6.07 11.06 -9.25
CA GLU A 49 6.14 10.25 -10.47
C GLU A 49 5.56 8.84 -10.27
N SER A 50 5.75 8.27 -9.07
CA SER A 50 5.20 6.96 -8.70
C SER A 50 3.70 6.98 -8.42
N ASN A 51 3.06 8.14 -8.48
CA ASN A 51 1.66 8.37 -8.10
C ASN A 51 1.39 7.85 -6.68
N HIS A 52 2.29 8.22 -5.76
CA HIS A 52 2.22 7.90 -4.33
C HIS A 52 2.15 6.39 -4.01
N ASN A 53 2.74 5.55 -4.87
CA ASN A 53 2.83 4.11 -4.69
C ASN A 53 4.23 3.71 -4.20
N PRO A 54 4.40 3.28 -2.94
CA PRO A 54 5.70 2.90 -2.39
C PRO A 54 6.45 1.81 -3.18
N LEU A 55 5.73 0.86 -3.79
CA LEU A 55 6.39 -0.18 -4.61
C LEU A 55 6.89 0.36 -5.95
N ALA A 56 6.13 1.26 -6.58
CA ALA A 56 6.56 1.91 -7.81
C ALA A 56 7.69 2.91 -7.53
N PHE A 57 7.61 3.64 -6.42
CA PHE A 57 8.63 4.57 -5.94
C PHE A 57 10.02 3.90 -5.85
N LEU A 58 10.10 2.71 -5.26
CA LEU A 58 11.37 1.96 -5.18
C LEU A 58 11.93 1.54 -6.54
N GLY A 59 11.11 1.53 -7.60
CA GLY A 59 11.54 1.31 -8.98
C GLY A 59 11.89 2.59 -9.74
N CYS A 60 11.48 3.75 -9.26
CA CYS A 60 11.78 5.06 -9.85
C CYS A 60 13.13 5.62 -9.36
N ILE A 61 13.55 5.29 -8.14
CA ILE A 61 14.81 5.79 -7.57
C ILE A 61 16.03 5.11 -8.21
N SER A 62 17.05 5.89 -8.52
CA SER A 62 18.31 5.37 -9.06
C SER A 62 19.11 4.58 -8.01
N ALA A 63 19.99 3.69 -8.47
CA ALA A 63 20.87 2.96 -7.56
C ALA A 63 21.79 3.90 -6.76
N GLN A 64 22.21 5.02 -7.34
CA GLN A 64 23.06 6.00 -6.66
C GLN A 64 22.29 6.72 -5.55
N ASP A 65 21.08 7.20 -5.82
CA ASP A 65 20.25 7.87 -4.82
C ASP A 65 19.92 6.92 -3.65
N LEU A 66 19.68 5.64 -3.92
CA LEU A 66 19.51 4.63 -2.86
C LEU A 66 20.76 4.49 -1.99
N GLN A 67 21.96 4.56 -2.56
CA GLN A 67 23.22 4.53 -1.80
C GLN A 67 23.39 5.80 -0.97
N ASP A 68 23.06 6.96 -1.54
CA ASP A 68 23.15 8.24 -0.83
C ASP A 68 22.18 8.29 0.36
N LEU A 69 20.95 7.81 0.17
CA LEU A 69 19.97 7.64 1.26
C LEU A 69 20.45 6.64 2.32
N ALA A 70 21.14 5.57 1.92
CA ALA A 70 21.68 4.58 2.85
C ALA A 70 22.92 5.09 3.61
N ALA A 71 23.62 6.10 3.09
CA ALA A 71 24.75 6.75 3.76
C ALA A 71 24.31 7.83 4.76
N ASP A 72 23.08 8.34 4.65
CA ASP A 72 22.51 9.31 5.60
C ASP A 72 21.97 8.60 6.86
N ALA A 73 22.67 8.80 7.99
CA ALA A 73 22.30 8.19 9.27
C ALA A 73 20.89 8.58 9.76
N ALA A 74 20.43 9.81 9.49
CA ALA A 74 19.10 10.25 9.89
C ALA A 74 18.01 9.58 9.07
N VAL A 75 18.26 9.35 7.77
CA VAL A 75 17.37 8.57 6.91
C VAL A 75 17.29 7.12 7.40
N VAL A 76 18.43 6.49 7.64
CA VAL A 76 18.49 5.11 8.13
C VAL A 76 17.72 4.96 9.44
N GLU A 77 17.91 5.86 10.41
CA GLU A 77 17.18 5.85 11.68
C GLU A 77 15.66 5.93 11.47
N ARG A 78 15.20 6.85 10.61
CA ARG A 78 13.77 7.00 10.30
C ARG A 78 13.17 5.75 9.64
N VAL A 79 13.91 5.12 8.71
CA VAL A 79 13.48 3.88 8.05
C VAL A 79 13.37 2.73 9.06
N GLN A 80 14.39 2.55 9.90
CA GLN A 80 14.41 1.51 10.92
C GLN A 80 13.32 1.74 11.97
N GLY A 81 13.11 2.98 12.39
CA GLY A 81 12.03 3.36 13.31
C GLY A 81 10.64 3.06 12.76
N ALA A 82 10.40 3.36 11.48
CA ALA A 82 9.13 3.04 10.81
C ALA A 82 8.91 1.53 10.66
N ALA A 83 9.96 0.76 10.38
CA ALA A 83 9.89 -0.69 10.31
C ALA A 83 9.59 -1.32 11.68
N ALA A 84 10.30 -0.87 12.73
CA ALA A 84 10.04 -1.30 14.10
C ALA A 84 8.61 -0.94 14.56
N ASP A 85 8.07 0.20 14.11
CA ASP A 85 6.67 0.55 14.34
C ASP A 85 5.69 -0.42 13.67
N LEU A 86 5.96 -0.78 12.41
CA LEU A 86 5.17 -1.79 11.73
C LEU A 86 5.26 -3.16 12.42
N ASP A 87 6.44 -3.56 12.88
CA ASP A 87 6.63 -4.83 13.57
C ASP A 87 5.86 -4.89 14.88
N ARG A 88 5.92 -3.82 15.70
CA ARG A 88 5.05 -3.69 16.89
C ARG A 88 3.57 -3.75 16.49
N TYR A 89 3.21 -3.08 15.39
CA TYR A 89 1.83 -3.06 14.92
C TYR A 89 1.29 -4.45 14.58
N LEU A 90 2.13 -5.32 14.01
CA LEU A 90 1.76 -6.66 13.58
C LEU A 90 1.87 -7.71 14.69
N SER A 91 2.64 -7.47 15.74
CA SER A 91 2.98 -8.48 16.75
C SER A 91 2.40 -8.23 18.13
N GLU A 92 2.17 -6.97 18.52
CA GLU A 92 1.69 -6.65 19.86
C GLU A 92 0.17 -6.81 19.97
N PRO A 93 -0.34 -7.28 21.13
CA PRO A 93 -1.77 -7.29 21.40
C PRO A 93 -2.39 -5.90 21.22
N ARG A 94 -3.55 -5.85 20.58
CA ARG A 94 -4.35 -4.64 20.40
C ARG A 94 -5.61 -4.71 21.26
N TRP A 95 -6.50 -3.75 21.07
CA TRP A 95 -7.76 -3.67 21.82
C TRP A 95 -8.54 -4.99 21.82
N TYR A 96 -8.64 -5.67 20.67
CA TYR A 96 -9.42 -6.91 20.55
C TYR A 96 -8.91 -8.04 21.45
N GLN A 97 -7.58 -8.17 21.60
CA GLN A 97 -6.97 -9.19 22.44
C GLN A 97 -7.22 -8.96 23.94
N GLY A 98 -7.61 -7.73 24.33
CA GLY A 98 -7.95 -7.37 25.70
C GLY A 98 -9.40 -7.63 26.12
N LEU A 99 -10.29 -8.01 25.18
CA LEU A 99 -11.73 -8.14 25.46
C LEU A 99 -12.09 -9.26 26.45
N GLY A 100 -11.26 -10.30 26.54
CA GLY A 100 -11.55 -11.50 27.33
C GLY A 100 -12.82 -12.24 26.85
N GLY A 101 -13.15 -13.34 27.51
CA GLY A 101 -14.36 -14.12 27.20
C GLY A 101 -14.29 -14.91 25.89
N ASP A 102 -15.47 -15.33 25.40
CA ASP A 102 -15.65 -16.14 24.19
C ASP A 102 -15.87 -15.24 22.97
N VAL A 103 -14.82 -14.53 22.56
CA VAL A 103 -14.82 -13.72 21.32
C VAL A 103 -14.30 -14.53 20.12
N PRO A 104 -14.79 -14.28 18.91
CA PRO A 104 -14.35 -15.01 17.72
C PRO A 104 -12.83 -14.93 17.49
N SER A 105 -12.18 -16.08 17.29
CA SER A 105 -10.76 -16.13 16.91
C SER A 105 -10.50 -15.80 15.44
N CYS A 106 -11.55 -15.78 14.61
CA CYS A 106 -11.49 -15.49 13.19
C CYS A 106 -12.86 -15.05 12.66
N ILE A 107 -12.89 -14.04 11.80
CA ILE A 107 -14.10 -13.51 11.16
C ILE A 107 -13.86 -13.43 9.65
N ALA A 108 -14.65 -14.14 8.85
CA ALA A 108 -14.58 -14.02 7.39
C ALA A 108 -15.54 -12.94 6.90
N TYR A 109 -15.02 -11.94 6.21
CA TYR A 109 -15.80 -10.85 5.61
C TYR A 109 -15.82 -10.98 4.10
N PHE A 110 -16.95 -11.42 3.55
CA PHE A 110 -17.15 -11.57 2.12
C PHE A 110 -17.68 -10.27 1.52
N SER A 111 -16.97 -9.76 0.52
CA SER A 111 -17.39 -8.62 -0.27
C SER A 111 -16.93 -8.79 -1.72
N PRO A 112 -17.74 -8.39 -2.71
CA PRO A 112 -17.26 -8.36 -4.09
C PRO A 112 -16.13 -7.35 -4.27
N GLU A 113 -16.05 -6.30 -3.42
CA GLU A 113 -15.11 -5.19 -3.59
C GLU A 113 -14.46 -4.77 -2.27
N PHE A 114 -13.22 -4.27 -2.35
CA PHE A 114 -12.47 -3.69 -1.24
C PHE A 114 -11.64 -2.47 -1.68
N GLY A 115 -12.01 -1.30 -1.19
CA GLY A 115 -11.36 -0.01 -1.46
C GLY A 115 -10.29 0.33 -0.41
N ILE A 116 -9.17 -0.39 -0.42
CA ILE A 116 -8.07 -0.15 0.54
C ILE A 116 -7.17 1.01 0.11
N THR A 117 -6.80 1.02 -1.17
CA THR A 117 -5.92 2.02 -1.79
C THR A 117 -6.14 2.03 -3.30
N GLU A 118 -5.92 3.17 -3.94
CA GLU A 118 -6.01 3.32 -5.41
C GLU A 118 -4.98 2.48 -6.16
N VAL A 119 -3.87 2.11 -5.51
CA VAL A 119 -2.83 1.21 -6.06
C VAL A 119 -3.38 -0.20 -6.30
N LEU A 120 -4.45 -0.58 -5.60
CA LEU A 120 -5.14 -1.86 -5.75
C LEU A 120 -6.62 -1.61 -6.09
N PRO A 121 -6.94 -1.33 -7.38
CA PRO A 121 -8.28 -0.97 -7.81
C PRO A 121 -9.22 -2.18 -7.83
N GLN A 122 -9.63 -2.62 -6.65
CA GLN A 122 -10.61 -3.70 -6.42
C GLN A 122 -11.96 -3.15 -5.93
N TYR A 123 -12.33 -1.95 -6.38
CA TYR A 123 -13.62 -1.32 -6.04
C TYR A 123 -14.10 -0.39 -7.14
N SER A 124 -15.40 -0.11 -7.14
CA SER A 124 -16.08 0.78 -8.09
C SER A 124 -16.86 1.91 -7.40
N GLY A 125 -17.20 1.76 -6.12
CA GLY A 125 -17.99 2.75 -5.40
C GLY A 125 -18.03 2.58 -3.89
N GLY A 126 -19.07 3.12 -3.25
CA GLY A 126 -19.17 3.24 -1.79
C GLY A 126 -19.16 1.91 -1.03
N LEU A 127 -19.65 0.82 -1.62
CA LEU A 127 -19.60 -0.51 -1.02
C LEU A 127 -18.15 -0.95 -0.78
N GLY A 128 -17.30 -0.85 -1.81
CA GLY A 128 -15.90 -1.20 -1.69
C GLY A 128 -15.16 -0.29 -0.71
N ILE A 129 -15.43 1.01 -0.72
CA ILE A 129 -14.86 1.96 0.25
C ILE A 129 -15.20 1.54 1.69
N LEU A 130 -16.48 1.29 1.98
CA LEU A 130 -16.91 0.86 3.31
C LEU A 130 -16.25 -0.46 3.72
N ALA A 131 -16.19 -1.44 2.81
CA ALA A 131 -15.54 -2.71 3.07
C ALA A 131 -14.03 -2.54 3.35
N GLY A 132 -13.37 -1.65 2.60
CA GLY A 132 -11.97 -1.28 2.80
C GLY A 132 -11.74 -0.61 4.16
N ASP A 133 -12.61 0.32 4.55
CA ASP A 133 -12.51 1.01 5.83
C ASP A 133 -12.78 0.08 7.02
N HIS A 134 -13.66 -0.91 6.86
CA HIS A 134 -13.80 -1.99 7.83
C HIS A 134 -12.49 -2.78 7.99
N LEU A 135 -11.78 -3.11 6.90
CA LEU A 135 -10.50 -3.80 6.99
C LEU A 135 -9.45 -2.95 7.73
N LYS A 136 -9.38 -1.65 7.43
CA LYS A 136 -8.44 -0.72 8.09
C LYS A 136 -8.73 -0.62 9.59
N ALA A 137 -9.99 -0.38 9.96
CA ALA A 137 -10.42 -0.28 11.34
C ALA A 137 -10.22 -1.61 12.09
N ALA A 138 -10.54 -2.74 11.46
CA ALA A 138 -10.30 -4.07 12.03
C ALA A 138 -8.80 -4.29 12.31
N SER A 139 -7.94 -3.91 11.38
CA SER A 139 -6.48 -3.97 11.53
C SER A 139 -6.00 -3.12 12.71
N ASP A 140 -6.46 -1.87 12.83
CA ASP A 140 -6.07 -0.96 13.92
C ASP A 140 -6.57 -1.42 15.30
N LEU A 141 -7.70 -2.11 15.34
CA LEU A 141 -8.27 -2.69 16.56
C LEU A 141 -7.71 -4.09 16.89
N GLY A 142 -7.01 -4.72 15.96
CA GLY A 142 -6.52 -6.10 16.04
C GLY A 142 -7.63 -7.16 15.96
N VAL A 143 -8.76 -6.84 15.33
CA VAL A 143 -9.84 -7.80 15.08
C VAL A 143 -9.34 -8.84 14.05
N PRO A 144 -9.51 -10.16 14.29
CA PRO A 144 -9.01 -11.21 13.39
C PRO A 144 -9.93 -11.39 12.18
N LEU A 145 -10.06 -10.32 11.37
CA LEU A 145 -10.96 -10.25 10.24
C LEU A 145 -10.22 -10.50 8.92
N ILE A 146 -10.74 -11.44 8.14
CA ILE A 146 -10.19 -11.88 6.85
C ILE A 146 -11.14 -11.46 5.74
N GLY A 147 -10.70 -10.54 4.88
CA GLY A 147 -11.43 -10.15 3.68
C GLY A 147 -11.35 -11.24 2.61
N VAL A 148 -12.50 -11.65 2.08
CA VAL A 148 -12.61 -12.62 0.96
C VAL A 148 -13.37 -11.96 -0.18
N GLY A 149 -12.72 -11.87 -1.34
CA GLY A 149 -13.27 -11.20 -2.51
C GLY A 149 -12.67 -11.72 -3.81
N LEU A 150 -12.80 -10.94 -4.88
CA LEU A 150 -12.36 -11.30 -6.22
C LEU A 150 -11.18 -10.44 -6.67
N LEU A 151 -10.16 -11.07 -7.24
CA LEU A 151 -9.07 -10.36 -7.91
C LEU A 151 -9.45 -10.11 -9.37
N TYR A 152 -10.19 -9.03 -9.61
CA TYR A 152 -10.60 -8.65 -10.96
C TYR A 152 -9.40 -8.28 -11.82
N GLN A 153 -9.33 -8.83 -13.04
CA GLN A 153 -8.24 -8.54 -13.99
C GLN A 153 -8.20 -7.06 -14.42
N ALA A 154 -9.39 -6.48 -14.61
CA ALA A 154 -9.58 -5.05 -14.76
C ALA A 154 -10.38 -4.58 -13.54
N GLY A 155 -9.89 -3.53 -12.87
CA GLY A 155 -10.67 -2.83 -11.87
C GLY A 155 -11.81 -2.02 -12.51
N TYR A 156 -12.25 -0.97 -11.82
CA TYR A 156 -13.10 0.02 -12.46
C TYR A 156 -12.35 0.79 -13.57
N PHE A 157 -13.08 1.46 -14.47
CA PHE A 157 -12.45 2.21 -15.55
C PHE A 157 -11.72 3.46 -15.03
N LYS A 158 -10.64 3.85 -15.72
CA LYS A 158 -10.07 5.19 -15.61
C LYS A 158 -10.86 6.12 -16.51
N GLN A 159 -11.36 7.20 -15.91
CA GLN A 159 -12.14 8.22 -16.59
C GLN A 159 -11.22 9.34 -17.11
N SER A 160 -11.42 9.74 -18.36
CA SER A 160 -10.93 11.02 -18.89
C SER A 160 -12.06 11.77 -19.59
N LEU A 161 -11.89 13.07 -19.78
CA LEU A 161 -12.83 13.89 -20.56
C LEU A 161 -12.20 14.20 -21.93
N SER A 162 -12.99 14.03 -22.98
CA SER A 162 -12.61 14.48 -24.32
C SER A 162 -12.58 16.01 -24.37
N ARG A 163 -12.05 16.57 -25.46
CA ARG A 163 -12.10 18.03 -25.71
C ARG A 163 -13.52 18.60 -25.71
N ASP A 164 -14.50 17.75 -26.02
CA ASP A 164 -15.93 18.09 -26.06
C ASP A 164 -16.64 17.77 -24.73
N ALA A 165 -15.88 17.55 -23.65
CA ALA A 165 -16.38 17.21 -22.31
C ALA A 165 -17.17 15.89 -22.22
N TRP A 166 -17.00 14.99 -23.19
CA TRP A 166 -17.56 13.65 -23.12
C TRP A 166 -16.67 12.72 -22.31
N GLN A 167 -17.31 11.87 -21.50
CA GLN A 167 -16.61 10.81 -20.78
C GLN A 167 -15.96 9.82 -21.75
N GLN A 168 -14.73 9.42 -21.42
CA GLN A 168 -14.00 8.36 -22.08
C GLN A 168 -13.49 7.37 -21.02
N GLU A 169 -13.68 6.08 -21.28
CA GLU A 169 -13.29 5.01 -20.36
C GLU A 169 -12.08 4.23 -20.90
N THR A 170 -11.14 3.95 -20.01
CA THR A 170 -10.06 2.97 -20.27
C THR A 170 -10.02 1.93 -19.17
N TYR A 171 -9.78 0.67 -19.53
CA TYR A 171 -9.72 -0.48 -18.61
C TYR A 171 -8.29 -1.03 -18.56
N PRO A 172 -7.38 -0.39 -17.81
CA PRO A 172 -6.03 -0.91 -17.63
C PRO A 172 -6.08 -2.24 -16.87
N VAL A 173 -5.26 -3.19 -17.30
CA VAL A 173 -5.11 -4.50 -16.65
C VAL A 173 -4.05 -4.38 -15.55
N LEU A 174 -4.32 -5.02 -14.40
CA LEU A 174 -3.37 -5.14 -13.27
C LEU A 174 -2.08 -5.89 -13.64
#